data_AF-A0A6A8MRR9-F1
#
_entry.id   AF-A0A6A8MRR9-F1
#
_cell.length_a   1.000
_cell.length_b   1.000
_cell.length_c   1.000
_cell.angle_alpha   90.00
_cell.angle_beta   90.00
_cell.angle_gamma   90.00
#
_symmetry.space_group_name_H-M   'P 1'
#
loop_
_entity.id
_entity.type
_entity.pdbx_description
1 polymer ?
#
loop_
_entity_poly.entity_id
_entity_poly.type
_entity_poly.pdbx_seq_one_letter_code
_entity_poly.pdbx_strand_id
1 'polypeptide(L)'
;MSTTAPATTTTAAPAPQILQFSASPNPVTCPDASASGTVTLTWSSQSASSATVSIDNPGSSVGTFGPSGQQQFTFACGASPLQHTYYLQVSGSGGQTSQKSILVAGNISP
;
A
#
# COMPACT_ATOMS: atom_id res chain seq x y z
N MET A 1 -31.02 2.31 -47.27
CA MET A 1 -30.88 1.27 -46.23
C MET A 1 -29.70 1.67 -45.36
N SER A 2 -29.94 2.01 -44.10
CA SER A 2 -28.87 2.44 -43.19
C SER A 2 -28.53 1.27 -42.27
N THR A 3 -27.32 0.75 -42.38
CA THR A 3 -26.78 -0.33 -41.53
C THR A 3 -26.41 0.25 -40.17
N THR A 4 -27.15 -0.15 -39.13
CA THR A 4 -26.80 0.13 -37.73
C THR A 4 -25.67 -0.81 -37.31
N ALA A 5 -24.51 -0.26 -36.97
CA ALA A 5 -23.40 -1.04 -36.41
C ALA A 5 -23.76 -1.56 -35.01
N PRO A 6 -23.28 -2.75 -34.59
CA PRO A 6 -23.53 -3.27 -33.24
C PRO A 6 -22.83 -2.36 -32.22
N ALA A 7 -23.57 -1.83 -31.26
CA ALA A 7 -22.98 -1.19 -30.10
C ALA A 7 -22.34 -2.28 -29.23
N THR A 8 -21.01 -2.38 -29.21
CA THR A 8 -20.31 -3.17 -28.21
C THR A 8 -20.52 -2.49 -26.86
N THR A 9 -21.38 -3.06 -26.02
CA THR A 9 -21.40 -2.74 -24.59
C THR A 9 -20.11 -3.26 -23.97
N THR A 10 -19.07 -2.43 -23.96
CA THR A 10 -17.87 -2.72 -23.18
C THR A 10 -18.24 -2.56 -21.72
N THR A 11 -18.52 -3.66 -21.02
CA THR A 11 -18.64 -3.65 -19.56
C THR A 11 -17.33 -3.11 -19.00
N ALA A 12 -17.38 -1.98 -18.28
CA ALA A 12 -16.19 -1.43 -17.64
C ALA A 12 -15.58 -2.47 -16.71
N ALA A 13 -14.28 -2.70 -16.81
CA ALA A 13 -13.60 -3.65 -15.94
C ALA A 13 -13.73 -3.21 -14.48
N PRO A 14 -13.92 -4.13 -13.52
CA PRO A 14 -14.12 -3.78 -12.12
C PRO A 14 -12.96 -2.91 -11.58
N ALA A 15 -13.29 -1.89 -10.79
CA ALA A 15 -12.27 -1.06 -10.15
C ALA A 15 -11.47 -1.90 -9.12
N PRO A 16 -10.15 -1.71 -9.01
CA PRO A 16 -9.35 -2.36 -7.99
C PRO A 16 -9.77 -1.87 -6.60
N GLN A 17 -9.75 -2.75 -5.61
CA GLN A 17 -10.11 -2.43 -4.23
C GLN A 17 -9.13 -3.04 -3.23
N ILE A 18 -8.72 -2.26 -2.23
CA ILE A 18 -7.91 -2.76 -1.12
C ILE A 18 -8.84 -3.31 -0.05
N LEU A 19 -8.78 -4.62 0.18
CA LEU A 19 -9.62 -5.31 1.18
C LEU A 19 -8.96 -5.26 2.57
N GLN A 20 -7.65 -5.43 2.62
CA GLN A 20 -6.86 -5.42 3.85
C GLN A 20 -5.57 -4.66 3.62
N PHE A 21 -5.17 -3.87 4.63
CA PHE A 21 -3.84 -3.30 4.73
C PHE A 21 -3.54 -3.04 6.20
N SER A 22 -2.55 -3.76 6.74
CA SER A 22 -2.15 -3.74 8.15
C SER A 22 -0.62 -3.80 8.28
N ALA A 23 -0.14 -3.42 9.47
CA ALA A 23 1.27 -3.43 9.84
C ALA A 23 1.44 -4.14 11.18
N SER A 24 2.49 -4.97 11.30
CA SER A 24 2.85 -5.64 12.55
C SER A 24 4.38 -5.79 12.66
N PRO A 25 5.00 -5.43 13.80
CA PRO A 25 4.38 -4.81 14.97
C PRO A 25 3.96 -3.34 14.73
N ASN A 26 2.94 -2.88 15.48
CA ASN A 26 2.55 -1.46 15.56
C ASN A 26 2.02 -1.20 16.99
N PRO A 27 2.77 -0.52 17.88
CA PRO A 27 4.00 0.22 17.59
C PRO A 27 5.24 -0.68 17.36
N VAL A 28 6.21 -0.18 16.59
CA VAL A 28 7.52 -0.80 16.38
C VAL A 28 8.45 -0.47 17.55
N THR A 29 9.03 -1.49 18.16
CA THR A 29 10.00 -1.30 19.24
C THR A 29 11.34 -0.81 18.70
N CYS A 30 11.81 0.32 19.24
CA CYS A 30 13.05 0.97 18.87
C CYS A 30 13.98 1.05 20.10
N PRO A 31 15.21 0.52 20.05
CA PRO A 31 16.12 0.58 21.19
C PRO A 31 16.60 2.01 21.48
N ASP A 32 16.83 2.81 20.44
CA ASP A 32 17.18 4.23 20.55
C ASP A 32 16.83 4.98 19.24
N ALA A 33 16.97 6.31 19.24
CA ALA A 33 16.61 7.16 18.10
C ALA A 33 17.55 7.03 16.89
N SER A 34 18.73 6.44 17.05
CA SER A 34 19.67 6.18 15.95
C SER A 34 19.48 4.79 15.34
N ALA A 35 18.67 3.95 15.97
CA ALA A 35 18.41 2.59 15.52
C ALA A 35 17.40 2.53 14.36
N SER A 36 17.24 1.32 13.83
CA SER A 36 16.17 0.98 12.90
C SER A 36 15.38 -0.20 13.44
N GLY A 37 14.06 -0.06 13.42
CA GLY A 37 13.14 -1.15 13.70
C GLY A 37 12.75 -1.87 12.42
N THR A 38 11.86 -2.84 12.56
CA THR A 38 11.33 -3.57 11.41
C THR A 38 9.84 -3.75 11.55
N VAL A 39 9.11 -3.49 10.46
CA VAL A 39 7.66 -3.64 10.39
C VAL A 39 7.30 -4.52 9.21
N THR A 40 6.34 -5.40 9.41
CA THR A 40 5.79 -6.24 8.35
C THR A 40 4.46 -5.70 7.92
N LEU A 41 4.34 -5.34 6.64
CA LEU A 41 3.08 -4.92 6.03
C LEU A 41 2.42 -6.13 5.39
N THR A 42 1.13 -6.31 5.64
CA THR A 42 0.30 -7.34 5.02
C THR A 42 -0.86 -6.68 4.31
N TRP A 43 -1.15 -7.11 3.08
CA TRP A 43 -2.25 -6.56 2.30
C TRP A 43 -2.93 -7.60 1.43
N SER A 44 -4.17 -7.29 1.07
CA SER A 44 -4.93 -8.03 0.07
C SER A 44 -5.82 -7.09 -0.72
N SER A 45 -5.97 -7.36 -2.02
CA SER A 45 -6.83 -6.59 -2.89
C SER A 45 -7.66 -7.46 -3.83
N GLN A 46 -8.70 -6.86 -4.41
CA GLN A 46 -9.58 -7.45 -5.41
C GLN A 46 -9.51 -6.62 -6.69
N SER A 47 -9.61 -7.29 -7.85
CA SER A 47 -9.58 -6.65 -9.17
C SER A 47 -8.33 -5.79 -9.44
N ALA A 48 -7.23 -6.09 -8.74
CA ALA A 48 -5.94 -5.46 -8.91
C ALA A 48 -4.91 -6.46 -9.43
N SER A 49 -3.93 -5.95 -10.17
CA SER A 49 -2.83 -6.71 -10.78
C SER A 49 -1.51 -6.49 -10.05
N SER A 50 -1.34 -5.34 -9.39
CA SER A 50 -0.13 -5.00 -8.65
C SER A 50 -0.44 -4.10 -7.47
N ALA A 51 0.47 -4.06 -6.51
CA ALA A 51 0.46 -3.14 -5.38
C ALA A 51 1.79 -2.40 -5.29
N THR A 52 1.74 -1.13 -4.98
CA THR A 52 2.90 -0.26 -4.80
C THR A 52 2.86 0.28 -3.38
N VAL A 53 3.98 0.17 -2.66
CA VAL A 53 4.10 0.71 -1.30
C VAL A 53 4.92 1.99 -1.35
N SER A 54 4.48 3.03 -0.66
CA SER A 54 5.23 4.27 -0.41
C SER A 54 5.27 4.55 1.10
N ILE A 55 6.33 5.21 1.57
CA ILE A 55 6.51 5.56 3.00
C ILE A 55 6.61 7.09 3.10
N ASP A 56 5.80 7.68 3.97
CA ASP A 56 5.63 9.10 4.29
C ASP A 56 5.17 10.02 3.15
N ASN A 57 5.53 9.73 1.91
CA ASN A 57 5.13 10.49 0.74
C ASN A 57 4.41 9.58 -0.28
N PRO A 58 3.08 9.73 -0.48
CA PRO A 58 2.38 8.98 -1.52
C PRO A 58 2.92 9.38 -2.90
N GLY A 59 3.44 8.41 -3.64
CA GLY A 59 4.06 8.62 -4.95
C GLY A 59 5.58 8.38 -4.99
N SER A 60 6.24 8.29 -3.83
CA SER A 60 7.62 7.80 -3.74
C SER A 60 7.60 6.31 -3.43
N SER A 61 7.38 5.50 -4.46
CA SER A 61 7.28 4.06 -4.28
C SER A 61 8.61 3.45 -3.84
N VAL A 62 8.60 2.73 -2.73
CA VAL A 62 9.76 1.93 -2.29
C VAL A 62 9.80 0.55 -2.94
N GLY A 63 8.71 0.14 -3.57
CA GLY A 63 8.64 -1.12 -4.32
C GLY A 63 7.27 -1.39 -4.92
N THR A 64 7.26 -2.29 -5.90
CA THR A 64 6.05 -2.84 -6.53
C THR A 64 5.99 -4.35 -6.27
N PHE A 65 4.82 -4.83 -5.90
CA PHE A 65 4.55 -6.19 -5.43
C PHE A 65 3.28 -6.75 -6.09
N GLY A 66 2.97 -8.00 -5.78
CA GLY A 66 1.70 -8.62 -6.13
C GLY A 66 0.50 -7.92 -5.46
N PRO A 67 -0.72 -8.11 -6.00
CA PRO A 67 -1.94 -7.45 -5.51
C PRO A 67 -2.30 -7.83 -4.07
N SER A 68 -1.82 -8.99 -3.61
CA SER A 68 -1.95 -9.45 -2.23
C SER A 68 -0.62 -10.05 -1.79
N GLY A 69 -0.24 -9.86 -0.53
CA GLY A 69 1.02 -10.36 -0.02
C GLY A 69 1.43 -9.76 1.32
N GLN A 70 2.66 -10.06 1.70
CA GLN A 70 3.30 -9.55 2.90
C GLN A 70 4.75 -9.18 2.57
N GLN A 71 5.21 -8.05 3.09
CA GLN A 71 6.59 -7.59 2.92
C GLN A 71 7.09 -6.89 4.18
N GLN A 72 8.36 -7.11 4.47
CA GLN A 72 9.06 -6.49 5.59
C GLN A 72 9.73 -5.20 5.12
N PHE A 73 9.60 -4.14 5.93
CA PHE A 73 10.21 -2.84 5.68
C PHE A 73 10.97 -2.36 6.92
N THR A 74 12.05 -1.63 6.67
CA THR A 74 12.78 -0.92 7.73
C THR A 74 11.93 0.23 8.25
N PHE A 75 11.88 0.38 9.57
CA PHE A 75 11.24 1.49 10.26
C PHE A 75 12.33 2.39 10.86
N ALA A 76 12.37 3.68 10.51
CA ALA A 76 13.41 4.57 11.00
C ALA A 76 13.05 5.10 12.40
N CYS A 77 13.84 4.75 13.43
CA CYS A 77 13.55 5.18 14.79
C CYS A 77 13.96 6.63 15.09
N GLY A 78 14.50 7.36 14.11
CA GLY A 78 14.96 8.74 14.28
C GLY A 78 13.90 9.81 14.00
N ALA A 79 12.68 9.43 13.60
CA ALA A 79 11.61 10.38 13.28
C ALA A 79 11.03 11.06 14.53
N SER A 80 10.62 12.32 14.41
CA SER A 80 9.87 13.05 15.45
C SER A 80 8.66 13.77 14.84
N PRO A 81 7.42 13.36 15.14
CA PRO A 81 7.03 12.22 15.98
C PRO A 81 7.51 10.87 15.40
N LEU A 82 7.73 9.88 16.27
CA LEU A 82 8.29 8.57 15.93
C LEU A 82 7.25 7.68 15.25
N GLN A 83 6.80 8.10 14.08
CA GLN A 83 5.74 7.48 13.30
C GLN A 83 6.01 7.65 11.80
N HIS A 84 5.62 6.64 11.02
CA HIS A 84 5.69 6.64 9.57
C HIS A 84 4.34 6.30 8.98
N THR A 85 3.96 7.01 7.91
CA THR A 85 2.72 6.70 7.19
C THR A 85 3.03 5.82 5.99
N TYR A 86 2.49 4.61 5.99
CA TYR A 86 2.63 3.69 4.86
C TYR A 86 1.42 3.82 3.96
N TYR A 87 1.66 3.97 2.66
CA TYR A 87 0.64 4.06 1.62
C TYR A 87 0.73 2.81 0.75
N LEU A 88 -0.40 2.15 0.56
CA LEU A 88 -0.58 1.07 -0.40
C LEU A 88 -1.44 1.59 -1.54
N GLN A 89 -0.90 1.60 -2.75
CA GLN A 89 -1.63 1.88 -3.97
C GLN A 89 -1.73 0.60 -4.79
N VAL A 90 -2.93 0.15 -5.11
CA VAL A 90 -3.16 -1.00 -5.99
C VAL A 90 -3.61 -0.52 -7.36
N SER A 91 -3.14 -1.18 -8.40
CA SER A 91 -3.46 -0.85 -9.79
C SER A 91 -4.21 -2.01 -10.44
N GLY A 92 -5.30 -1.70 -11.12
CA GLY A 92 -6.15 -2.65 -11.84
C GLY A 92 -6.20 -2.34 -13.34
N SER A 93 -7.11 -3.02 -14.03
CA SER A 93 -7.33 -2.83 -15.47
C SER A 93 -7.85 -1.44 -15.82
N GLY A 94 -7.46 -0.95 -17.01
CA GLY A 94 -7.95 0.32 -17.55
C GLY A 94 -7.34 1.56 -16.89
N GLY A 95 -6.18 1.42 -16.24
CA GLY A 95 -5.52 2.52 -15.53
C GLY A 95 -6.17 2.89 -14.19
N GLN A 96 -7.12 2.09 -13.72
CA GLN A 96 -7.77 2.31 -12.44
C GLN A 96 -6.82 2.00 -11.28
N THR A 97 -6.88 2.81 -10.23
CA THR A 97 -6.06 2.64 -9.03
C THR A 97 -6.89 2.87 -7.77
N SER A 98 -6.52 2.21 -6.68
CA SER A 98 -7.08 2.46 -5.35
C SER A 98 -5.95 2.62 -4.35
N GLN A 99 -6.14 3.46 -3.32
CA GLN A 99 -5.11 3.75 -2.34
C GLN A 99 -5.66 3.69 -0.92
N LYS A 100 -4.86 3.15 -0.01
CA LYS A 100 -5.12 3.13 1.44
C LYS A 100 -3.84 3.47 2.17
N SER A 101 -3.95 4.11 3.33
CA SER A 101 -2.82 4.36 4.22
C SER A 101 -3.05 3.77 5.60
N ILE A 102 -1.95 3.55 6.30
CA ILE A 102 -1.92 3.22 7.73
C ILE A 102 -0.77 4.00 8.38
N LEU A 103 -0.99 4.40 9.63
CA LEU A 103 0.04 5.01 10.45
C LEU A 103 0.67 3.94 11.33
N VAL A 104 1.99 3.82 11.24
CA VAL A 104 2.78 2.94 12.09
C VAL A 104 3.55 3.83 13.04
N ALA A 105 3.27 3.69 14.34
CA ALA A 105 4.05 4.35 15.37
C ALA A 105 5.24 3.46 15.75
N GLY A 106 6.24 4.06 16.39
CA GLY A 106 7.24 3.31 17.14
C GLY A 106 7.32 3.83 18.57
N ASN A 107 7.93 3.01 19.41
CA ASN A 107 8.15 3.32 20.82
C ASN A 107 9.63 3.12 21.14
N ILE A 108 10.26 4.13 21.72
CA ILE A 108 11.59 3.98 22.30
C ILE A 108 11.44 3.10 23.56
N SER A 109 12.09 1.95 23.55
CA SER A 109 12.22 1.05 24.70
C SER A 109 13.70 0.91 25.02
N PRO A 110 14.20 1.62 26.05
CA PRO A 110 15.60 1.54 26.47
C PRO A 110 15.96 0.18 27.09
#